data_AF-A0A8I2K5M1-F1
#
_entry.id   AF-A0A8I2K5M1-F1
#
_cell.length_a   1.000
_cell.length_b   1.000
_cell.length_c   1.000
_cell.angle_alpha   90.00
_cell.angle_beta   90.00
_cell.angle_gamma   90.00
#
_symmetry.space_group_name_H-M   'P 1'
#
loop_
_entity.id
_entity.type
_entity.pdbx_description
1 polymer ?
#
loop_
_entity_poly.entity_id
_entity_poly.type
_entity_poly.pdbx_seq_one_letter_code
_entity_poly.pdbx_strand_id
1 'polypeptide(L)'
;RAITVIAPNGSENWEGGTGHNITWTSTGSIVSVMIEYSTDNGGLWNTVAASTPNSGSYNWIVPNTPSSACLVRISDIAGPASDTSNGAFTIAEQRTVTVTAPNGGQRWFIDSTYSITWLSTGSIA
;
A
#
# COMPACT_ATOMS: atom_id res chain seq x y z
N ARG A 1 -1.31 24.02 -15.35
CA ARG A 1 -1.39 22.57 -15.12
C ARG A 1 -1.22 22.36 -13.62
N ALA A 2 -2.03 21.52 -13.00
CA ALA A 2 -1.88 21.20 -11.59
C ALA A 2 -2.24 19.73 -11.37
N ILE A 3 -1.66 19.14 -10.32
CA ILE A 3 -2.02 17.83 -9.78
C ILE A 3 -2.35 18.07 -8.31
N THR A 4 -3.32 17.33 -7.76
CA THR A 4 -3.63 17.36 -6.33
C THR A 4 -3.91 15.95 -5.86
N VAL A 5 -3.07 15.43 -4.96
CA VAL A 5 -3.23 14.13 -4.33
C VAL A 5 -4.45 14.17 -3.41
N ILE A 6 -5.34 13.19 -3.57
CA ILE A 6 -6.57 13.07 -2.78
C ILE A 6 -6.46 11.91 -1.79
N ALA A 7 -5.84 10.79 -2.17
CA ALA A 7 -5.52 9.69 -1.27
C ALA A 7 -4.25 8.95 -1.73
N PRO A 8 -3.34 8.56 -0.83
CA PRO A 8 -3.36 8.92 0.58
C PRO A 8 -2.99 10.41 0.74
N ASN A 9 -3.65 11.13 1.64
CA ASN A 9 -3.41 12.56 1.88
C ASN A 9 -3.15 12.89 3.35
N GLY A 10 -3.02 11.87 4.19
CA GLY A 10 -2.66 11.96 5.60
C GLY A 10 -3.60 11.13 6.46
N SER A 11 -3.05 10.52 7.52
CA SER A 11 -3.75 9.69 8.52
C SER A 11 -4.32 8.36 8.03
N GLU A 12 -4.26 8.03 6.74
CA GLU A 12 -4.65 6.70 6.29
C GLU A 12 -3.75 5.63 6.91
N ASN A 13 -4.33 4.46 7.15
CA ASN A 13 -3.62 3.29 7.62
C ASN A 13 -3.83 2.16 6.62
N TRP A 14 -2.85 1.94 5.75
CA TRP A 14 -2.88 0.95 4.68
C TRP A 14 -2.12 -0.28 5.10
N GLU A 15 -2.72 -1.45 4.93
CA GLU A 15 -2.06 -2.69 5.29
C GLU A 15 -1.02 -3.07 4.23
N GLY A 16 0.16 -3.50 4.66
CA GLY A 16 1.15 -4.04 3.77
C GLY A 16 0.62 -5.26 3.01
N GLY A 17 0.96 -5.39 1.74
CA GLY A 17 0.57 -6.52 0.89
C GLY A 17 -0.87 -6.47 0.37
N THR A 18 -1.67 -5.44 0.70
CA THR A 18 -3.03 -5.25 0.17
C THR A 18 -3.08 -4.22 -0.96
N GLY A 19 -4.13 -4.31 -1.79
CA GLY A 19 -4.39 -3.35 -2.86
C GLY A 19 -5.12 -2.11 -2.35
N HIS A 20 -4.57 -0.93 -2.60
CA HIS A 20 -5.15 0.36 -2.28
C HIS A 20 -5.06 1.31 -3.47
N ASN A 21 -6.08 2.15 -3.65
CA ASN A 21 -6.08 3.14 -4.72
C ASN A 21 -5.39 4.43 -4.29
N ILE A 22 -4.34 4.81 -5.01
CA ILE A 22 -3.84 6.17 -5.01
C ILE A 22 -4.77 6.99 -5.91
N THR A 23 -5.26 8.13 -5.45
CA THR A 23 -6.20 8.99 -6.19
C THR A 23 -5.75 10.44 -6.20
N TRP A 24 -6.02 11.12 -7.31
CA TRP A 24 -5.64 12.51 -7.51
C TRP A 24 -6.59 13.21 -8.47
N THR A 25 -6.61 14.53 -8.41
CA THR A 25 -7.22 15.38 -9.43
C THR A 25 -6.14 16.10 -10.22
N SER A 26 -6.47 16.54 -11.44
CA SER A 26 -5.53 17.31 -12.25
C SER A 26 -6.26 18.33 -13.13
N THR A 27 -5.55 19.40 -13.48
CA THR A 27 -6.05 20.44 -14.40
C THR A 27 -5.06 20.73 -15.51
N GLY A 28 -5.59 21.04 -16.70
CA GLY A 28 -4.81 21.21 -17.93
C GLY A 28 -4.50 19.87 -18.62
N SER A 29 -3.74 19.92 -19.72
CA SER A 29 -3.40 18.73 -20.50
C SER A 29 -2.24 17.96 -19.86
N ILE A 30 -2.52 16.91 -19.08
CA ILE A 30 -1.52 15.99 -18.53
C ILE A 30 -1.89 14.58 -19.01
N VAL A 31 -1.02 13.97 -19.82
CA VAL A 31 -1.30 12.68 -20.47
C VAL A 31 -0.95 11.51 -19.54
N SER A 32 0.21 11.60 -18.88
CA SER A 32 0.76 10.54 -18.04
C SER A 32 1.44 11.11 -16.82
N VAL A 33 1.36 10.37 -15.72
CA VAL A 33 1.98 10.72 -14.44
C VAL A 33 2.94 9.64 -13.97
N MET A 34 3.94 10.05 -13.19
CA MET A 34 4.79 9.18 -12.39
C MET A 34 4.30 9.22 -10.94
N ILE A 35 4.25 8.06 -10.31
CA ILE A 35 3.80 7.88 -8.93
C ILE A 35 4.95 7.28 -8.12
N GLU A 36 5.27 7.91 -7.00
CA GLU A 36 6.32 7.48 -6.10
C GLU A 36 5.83 7.54 -4.65
N TYR A 37 6.43 6.72 -3.79
CA TYR A 37 6.14 6.70 -2.37
C TYR A 37 7.44 6.75 -1.56
N SER A 38 7.37 7.32 -0.37
CA SER A 38 8.45 7.36 0.61
C SER A 38 7.99 6.63 1.86
N THR A 39 8.93 6.05 2.62
CA THR A 39 8.70 5.48 3.95
C THR A 39 9.46 6.22 5.05
N ASP A 40 10.14 7.31 4.71
CA ASP A 40 11.06 8.06 5.58
C ASP A 40 10.79 9.58 5.53
N ASN A 41 9.52 9.97 5.42
CA ASN A 41 9.06 11.36 5.36
C ASN A 41 9.69 12.20 4.22
N GLY A 42 9.96 11.57 3.09
CA GLY A 42 10.41 12.21 1.85
C GLY A 42 11.92 12.23 1.65
N GLY A 43 12.68 11.48 2.45
CA GLY A 43 14.13 11.32 2.29
C GLY A 43 14.47 10.49 1.05
N LEU A 44 13.86 9.32 0.92
CA LEU A 44 14.03 8.39 -0.20
C LEU A 44 12.68 8.06 -0.83
N TRP A 45 12.64 8.17 -2.16
CA TRP A 45 11.45 7.94 -2.96
C TRP A 45 11.61 6.67 -3.80
N ASN A 46 10.64 5.77 -3.65
CA ASN A 46 10.53 4.52 -4.37
C ASN A 46 9.46 4.65 -5.45
N THR A 47 9.74 4.16 -6.66
CA THR A 47 8.79 4.23 -7.77
C THR A 47 7.67 3.21 -7.63
N VAL A 48 6.42 3.69 -7.62
CA VAL A 48 5.21 2.85 -7.75
C VAL A 48 4.92 2.61 -9.24
N ALA A 49 4.93 3.69 -10.02
CA ALA A 49 4.71 3.65 -11.46
C ALA A 49 5.55 4.74 -12.12
N ALA A 50 6.50 4.35 -12.98
CA ALA A 50 7.35 5.30 -13.70
C ALA A 50 6.56 6.07 -14.78
N SER A 51 5.50 5.45 -15.33
CA SER A 51 4.57 6.09 -16.25
C SER A 51 3.23 5.36 -16.25
N THR A 52 2.16 6.09 -15.96
CA THR A 52 0.78 5.59 -16.08
C THR A 52 -0.11 6.68 -16.70
N PRO A 53 -1.15 6.32 -17.48
CA PRO A 53 -2.15 7.28 -17.93
C PRO A 53 -2.71 8.09 -16.75
N ASN A 54 -2.98 9.38 -17.00
CA ASN A 54 -3.59 10.26 -16.02
C ASN A 54 -5.11 9.96 -15.89
N SER A 55 -5.45 8.85 -15.23
CA SER A 55 -6.83 8.38 -14.99
C SER A 55 -7.45 8.93 -13.71
N GLY A 56 -6.69 9.67 -12.88
CA GLY A 56 -7.11 10.15 -11.57
C GLY A 56 -7.11 9.08 -10.46
N SER A 57 -6.79 7.83 -10.80
CA SER A 57 -6.62 6.74 -9.85
C SER A 57 -5.66 5.67 -10.36
N TYR A 58 -4.90 5.06 -9.44
CA TYR A 58 -3.99 3.96 -9.69
C TYR A 58 -4.09 2.92 -8.57
N ASN A 59 -4.34 1.65 -8.93
CA ASN A 59 -4.37 0.55 -7.98
C ASN A 59 -2.94 0.13 -7.62
N TRP A 60 -2.55 0.36 -6.37
CA TRP A 60 -1.23 0.08 -5.84
C TRP A 60 -1.29 -1.10 -4.86
N ILE A 61 -0.44 -2.10 -5.10
CA ILE A 61 -0.16 -3.13 -4.09
C ILE A 61 0.88 -2.55 -3.12
N VAL A 62 0.43 -2.21 -1.92
CA VAL A 62 1.27 -1.56 -0.90
C VAL A 62 2.36 -2.55 -0.48
N PRO A 63 3.66 -2.20 -0.55
CA PRO A 63 4.73 -3.06 -0.06
C PRO A 63 4.59 -3.32 1.44
N ASN A 64 4.94 -4.53 1.89
CA ASN A 64 4.96 -4.86 3.32
C ASN A 64 6.22 -4.28 3.99
N THR A 65 6.30 -2.94 4.00
CA THR A 65 7.38 -2.15 4.63
C THR A 65 6.75 -1.20 5.64
N PRO A 66 6.47 -1.66 6.87
CA PRO A 66 5.74 -0.87 7.86
C PRO A 66 6.44 0.44 8.20
N SER A 67 5.71 1.55 8.14
CA SER A 67 6.19 2.88 8.53
C SER A 67 5.01 3.83 8.73
N SER A 68 5.08 4.69 9.75
CA SER A 68 4.12 5.77 9.98
C SER A 68 4.50 7.09 9.31
N ALA A 69 5.63 7.11 8.60
CA ALA A 69 6.20 8.29 7.96
C ALA A 69 6.10 8.19 6.43
N CYS A 70 5.01 7.61 5.91
CA CYS A 70 4.86 7.38 4.49
C CYS A 70 4.28 8.59 3.78
N LEU A 71 4.78 8.90 2.59
CA LEU A 71 4.26 9.96 1.71
C LEU A 71 4.08 9.41 0.30
N VAL A 72 3.12 9.96 -0.45
CA VAL A 72 2.97 9.70 -1.89
C VAL A 72 3.17 11.00 -2.64
N ARG A 73 3.88 10.95 -3.77
CA ARG A 73 3.97 12.06 -4.71
C ARG A 73 3.60 11.62 -6.11
N ILE A 74 2.99 12.53 -6.84
CA ILE A 74 2.59 12.36 -8.23
C ILE A 74 3.17 13.51 -9.04
N SER A 75 3.79 13.21 -10.17
CA SER A 75 4.40 14.20 -11.06
C SER A 75 3.97 13.98 -12.52
N ASP A 76 3.79 15.08 -13.25
CA ASP A 76 3.63 15.10 -14.70
C ASP A 76 4.97 14.71 -15.34
N ILE A 77 4.98 13.68 -16.18
CA ILE A 77 6.21 13.22 -16.83
C ILE A 77 6.70 14.23 -17.88
N ALA A 78 5.78 14.99 -18.47
CA ALA A 78 6.07 15.93 -19.55
C ALA A 78 6.11 17.39 -19.08
N GLY A 79 6.09 17.66 -17.77
CA GLY A 79 5.97 19.00 -17.24
C GLY A 79 6.28 19.13 -15.75
N PRO A 80 6.23 20.36 -15.21
CA PRO A 80 6.64 20.63 -13.83
C PRO A 80 5.52 20.38 -12.81
N ALA A 81 4.32 19.99 -13.24
CA ALA A 81 3.19 19.82 -12.32
C ALA A 81 3.44 18.60 -11.43
N SER A 82 3.45 18.79 -10.12
CA SER A 82 3.59 17.71 -9.16
C SER A 82 2.86 18.06 -7.87
N ASP A 83 2.47 17.04 -7.12
CA ASP A 83 1.95 17.22 -5.78
C ASP A 83 2.37 16.05 -4.87
N THR A 84 2.43 16.32 -3.57
CA THR A 84 2.75 15.34 -2.53
C THR A 84 1.62 15.34 -1.51
N SER A 85 1.30 14.17 -0.96
CA SER A 85 0.32 14.02 0.12
C SER A 85 0.57 15.04 1.25
N ASN A 86 -0.49 15.72 1.69
CA ASN A 86 -0.43 16.80 2.68
C ASN A 86 0.07 16.34 4.05
N GLY A 87 -0.15 15.08 4.39
CA GLY A 87 0.33 14.47 5.62
C GLY A 87 0.86 13.07 5.37
N ALA A 88 1.54 12.54 6.39
CA ALA A 88 1.99 11.16 6.38
C ALA A 88 0.81 10.19 6.53
N PHE A 89 0.86 9.10 5.78
CA PHE A 89 0.03 7.92 6.01
C PHE A 89 0.89 6.80 6.62
N THR A 90 0.22 5.80 7.17
CA THR A 90 0.85 4.63 7.77
C THR A 90 0.72 3.43 6.84
N ILE A 91 1.83 2.76 6.59
CA ILE A 91 1.83 1.37 6.12
C ILE A 91 1.91 0.50 7.37
N ALA A 92 0.85 -0.26 7.64
CA ALA A 92 0.80 -1.22 8.74
C ALA A 92 1.39 -2.57 8.30
N GLU A 93 1.82 -3.36 9.29
CA GLU A 93 2.20 -4.75 9.08
C GLU A 93 1.07 -5.56 8.44
N GLN A 94 1.43 -6.39 7.46
CA GLN A 94 0.51 -7.38 6.91
C GLN A 94 0.13 -8.42 7.97
N ARG A 95 -1.17 -8.58 8.21
CA ARG A 95 -1.71 -9.64 9.04
C ARG A 95 -1.88 -10.91 8.22
N THR A 96 -1.31 -12.01 8.68
CA THR A 96 -1.49 -13.32 8.05
C THR A 96 -1.85 -14.37 9.09
N VAL A 97 -2.67 -15.34 8.70
CA VAL A 97 -2.97 -16.52 9.52
C VAL A 97 -2.63 -17.74 8.68
N THR A 98 -1.70 -18.56 9.18
CA THR A 98 -1.30 -19.80 8.52
C THR A 98 -1.59 -20.97 9.43
N VAL A 99 -2.42 -21.92 8.99
CA VAL A 99 -2.67 -23.16 9.74
C VAL A 99 -1.41 -24.03 9.70
N THR A 100 -0.86 -24.34 10.86
CA THR A 100 0.33 -25.21 11.00
C THR A 100 -0.05 -26.66 11.23
N ALA A 101 -1.24 -26.93 11.80
CA ALA A 101 -1.86 -28.26 11.83
C ALA A 101 -3.38 -28.16 12.04
N PRO A 102 -4.18 -29.03 11.39
CA PRO A 102 -3.81 -29.90 10.29
C PRO A 102 -3.59 -29.10 9.00
N ASN A 103 -2.54 -29.44 8.24
CA ASN A 103 -2.09 -28.71 7.05
C ASN A 103 -2.11 -29.58 5.77
N GLY A 104 -2.86 -30.69 5.78
CA GLY A 104 -3.21 -31.46 4.57
C GLY A 104 -2.64 -32.88 4.48
N GLY A 105 -1.90 -33.34 5.50
CA GLY A 105 -1.33 -34.70 5.54
C GLY A 105 -1.77 -35.55 6.73
N GLN A 106 -2.62 -35.01 7.61
CA GLN A 106 -2.98 -35.63 8.86
C GLN A 106 -4.04 -36.71 8.67
N ARG A 107 -3.79 -37.90 9.23
CA ARG A 107 -4.80 -38.93 9.45
C ARG A 107 -5.12 -38.97 10.93
N TRP A 108 -6.37 -38.68 11.25
CA TRP A 108 -6.86 -38.60 12.62
C TRP A 108 -7.76 -39.80 12.89
N PHE A 109 -7.59 -40.42 14.05
CA PHE A 109 -8.46 -41.51 14.48
C PHE A 109 -9.77 -40.94 15.03
N ILE A 110 -10.86 -41.69 14.86
CA ILE A 110 -12.16 -41.34 15.44
C ILE A 110 -12.06 -41.34 16.98
N ASP A 111 -12.86 -40.51 17.64
CA ASP A 111 -12.86 -40.31 19.11
C ASP A 111 -11.54 -39.80 19.72
N SER A 112 -10.67 -39.18 18.91
CA SER A 112 -9.45 -38.52 19.37
C SER A 112 -9.55 -36.99 19.26
N THR A 113 -9.06 -36.28 20.28
CA THR A 113 -8.96 -34.81 20.28
C THR A 113 -7.58 -34.38 19.77
N TYR A 114 -7.55 -33.57 18.71
CA TYR A 114 -6.32 -33.00 18.16
C TYR A 114 -6.38 -31.48 18.25
N SER A 115 -5.24 -30.86 18.59
CA SER A 115 -5.10 -29.42 18.56
C SER A 115 -4.99 -28.93 17.12
N ILE A 116 -5.80 -27.95 16.77
CA ILE A 116 -5.57 -27.12 15.58
C ILE A 116 -4.59 -26.04 16.00
N THR A 117 -3.47 -25.93 15.28
CA THR A 117 -2.46 -24.91 15.52
C THR A 117 -2.38 -23.99 14.31
N TRP A 118 -2.21 -22.71 14.58
CA TRP A 118 -2.01 -21.69 13.56
C TRP A 118 -0.92 -20.71 14.02
N LEU A 119 -0.31 -20.04 13.05
CA LEU A 119 0.58 -18.92 13.26
C LEU A 119 -0.12 -17.66 12.75
N SER A 120 -0.22 -16.65 13.61
CA SER A 120 -0.70 -15.31 13.25
C SER A 120 0.47 -14.34 13.20
N THR A 121 0.62 -13.59 12.11
CA THR A 121 1.54 -12.44 12.02
C THR A 121 0.75 -11.13 12.00
N GLY A 122 1.39 -10.04 12.39
CA GLY A 122 0.79 -8.73 12.56
C GLY A 122 0.11 -8.60 13.92
N SER A 123 0.35 -7.48 14.60
CA SER A 123 -0.15 -7.28 15.96
C SER A 123 -1.69 -7.38 16.00
N ILE A 124 -2.18 -8.37 16.75
CA ILE A 124 -3.55 -8.45 17.25
C ILE A 124 -3.57 -7.62 18.53
N ALA A 125 -4.07 -6.39 18.43
CA ALA A 125 -4.39 -5.56 19.59
C ALA A 125 -5.72 -6.00 20.20
#